data_AF-A0A5D2X6L5-F1
#
_entry.id   AF-A0A5D2X6L5-F1
#
_cell.length_a   1.000
_cell.length_b   1.000
_cell.length_c   1.000
_cell.angle_alpha   90.00
_cell.angle_beta   90.00
_cell.angle_gamma   90.00
#
_symmetry.space_group_name_H-M   'P 1'
#
loop_
_entity.id
_entity.type
_entity.pdbx_description
1 polymer ?
#
loop_
_entity_poly.entity_id
_entity_poly.type
_entity_poly.pdbx_seq_one_letter_code
_entity_poly.pdbx_strand_id
1 'polypeptide(L)'
;MEVGFLGLGIMGKAMSMNLLKNGFKVTVWNRTLSKCDELVAHGASVGETPAEVVKKCNITIAILSDPAAALSVVFDKDGVLDQIGSGKGYIDMSTVDPETSCKISEAIALKGGHFLEAPVSGSKQPAETGQLVILAAGDKALYEEAVPAFDVLGKKPFFLGPVGNGAKMKLVINMIMGSVMNAFSEGLILAERSRLNPHSLLEVLDLGGIANPMFRGKGPEMLKDNYSPAFPLKHQQKDMRLALALGDQNAVSMPVAAAANEAFKKARSMGLGDLDFSAVFETVKLLKHSS
;
A
#
# COMPACT_ATOMS: atom_id res chain seq x y z
N MET A 1 13.45 -13.46 16.22
CA MET A 1 13.90 -13.45 14.81
C MET A 1 14.50 -12.09 14.50
N GLU A 2 15.50 -12.01 13.61
CA GLU A 2 16.09 -10.75 13.14
C GLU A 2 15.62 -10.47 11.71
N VAL A 3 15.14 -9.25 11.47
CA VAL A 3 14.58 -8.83 10.17
C VAL A 3 15.09 -7.46 9.76
N GLY A 4 15.39 -7.33 8.48
CA GLY A 4 15.64 -6.04 7.84
C GLY A 4 14.31 -5.38 7.47
N PHE A 5 14.25 -4.04 7.49
CA PHE A 5 13.05 -3.31 7.07
C PHE A 5 13.40 -2.04 6.28
N LEU A 6 12.98 -1.97 5.02
CA LEU A 6 13.28 -0.88 4.09
C LEU A 6 12.03 -0.05 3.82
N GLY A 7 12.10 1.24 4.14
CA GLY A 7 11.03 2.21 3.90
C GLY A 7 10.16 2.46 5.12
N LEU A 8 10.21 3.69 5.63
CA LEU A 8 9.51 4.11 6.86
C LEU A 8 8.47 5.19 6.55
N GLY A 9 7.64 4.93 5.53
CA GLY A 9 6.44 5.69 5.24
C GLY A 9 5.33 5.45 6.28
N ILE A 10 4.09 5.86 5.97
CA ILE A 10 2.93 5.66 6.85
C ILE A 10 2.78 4.19 7.23
N MET A 11 2.77 3.30 6.23
CA MET A 11 2.66 1.85 6.44
C MET A 11 3.91 1.28 7.09
N GLY A 12 5.09 1.61 6.54
CA GLY A 12 6.33 1.00 6.97
C GLY A 12 6.68 1.26 8.42
N LYS A 13 6.53 2.51 8.88
CA LYS A 13 6.75 2.86 10.29
C LYS A 13 5.86 2.05 11.23
N ALA A 14 4.56 1.93 10.92
CA ALA A 14 3.61 1.17 11.73
C ALA A 14 3.97 -0.33 11.76
N MET A 15 4.26 -0.91 10.58
CA MET A 15 4.62 -2.32 10.44
C MET A 15 5.91 -2.67 11.18
N SER A 16 6.99 -1.91 10.97
CA SER A 16 8.26 -2.14 11.66
C SER A 16 8.16 -1.94 13.17
N MET A 17 7.33 -0.99 13.63
CA MET A 17 7.07 -0.80 15.06
C MET A 17 6.35 -2.00 15.68
N ASN A 18 5.41 -2.62 14.95
CA ASN A 18 4.76 -3.84 15.42
C ASN A 18 5.73 -5.01 15.54
N LEU A 19 6.67 -5.16 14.60
CA LEU A 19 7.73 -6.16 14.71
C LEU A 19 8.58 -5.93 15.98
N LEU A 20 9.03 -4.70 16.23
CA LEU A 20 9.79 -4.35 17.46
C LEU A 20 9.01 -4.68 18.74
N LYS A 21 7.75 -4.24 18.84
CA LYS A 21 6.89 -4.46 20.01
C LYS A 21 6.62 -5.94 20.29
N ASN A 22 6.72 -6.79 19.27
CA ASN A 22 6.56 -8.24 19.40
C ASN A 22 7.90 -9.00 19.47
N GLY A 23 8.98 -8.31 19.84
CA GLY A 23 10.26 -8.94 20.20
C GLY A 23 11.16 -9.30 19.01
N PHE A 24 10.87 -8.81 17.80
CA PHE A 24 11.80 -8.94 16.68
C PHE A 24 12.98 -7.97 16.86
N LYS A 25 14.17 -8.43 16.50
CA LYS A 25 15.32 -7.54 16.28
C LYS A 25 15.16 -6.95 14.89
N VAL A 26 15.03 -5.63 14.78
CA VAL A 26 14.76 -4.97 13.50
C VAL A 26 15.93 -4.05 13.15
N THR A 27 16.49 -4.23 11.95
CA THR A 27 17.43 -3.28 11.34
C THR A 27 16.70 -2.53 10.24
N VAL A 28 16.57 -1.21 10.40
CA VAL A 28 15.79 -0.38 9.47
C VAL A 28 16.67 0.47 8.56
N TRP A 29 16.13 0.79 7.40
CA TRP A 29 16.65 1.83 6.53
C TRP A 29 15.50 2.65 5.95
N ASN A 30 15.75 3.96 5.81
CA ASN A 30 14.89 4.84 5.06
C ASN A 30 15.72 5.96 4.44
N ARG A 31 15.41 6.35 3.20
CA ARG A 31 16.09 7.45 2.50
C ARG A 31 16.14 8.76 3.31
N THR A 32 15.10 9.04 4.09
CA THR A 32 15.08 10.16 5.04
C THR A 32 15.42 9.63 6.44
N LEU A 33 16.64 9.87 6.90
CA LEU A 33 17.18 9.29 8.14
C LEU A 33 16.35 9.64 9.39
N SER A 34 15.83 10.86 9.49
CA SER A 34 15.01 11.29 10.64
C SER A 34 13.72 10.47 10.83
N LYS A 35 13.30 9.67 9.83
CA LYS A 35 12.17 8.75 10.01
C LYS A 35 12.53 7.50 10.82
N CYS A 36 13.82 7.24 11.05
CA CYS A 36 14.31 6.13 11.84
C CYS A 36 14.27 6.42 13.35
N ASP A 37 14.33 7.70 13.76
CA ASP A 37 14.54 8.13 15.15
C ASP A 37 13.59 7.46 16.15
N GLU A 38 12.30 7.40 15.83
CA GLU A 38 11.31 6.78 16.72
C GLU A 38 11.54 5.26 16.86
N LEU A 39 11.93 4.58 15.79
CA LEU A 39 12.19 3.14 15.85
C LEU A 39 13.47 2.84 16.62
N VAL A 40 14.50 3.68 16.47
CA VAL A 40 15.74 3.59 17.25
C VAL A 40 15.46 3.75 18.73
N ALA A 41 14.61 4.71 19.11
CA ALA A 41 14.15 4.86 20.50
C ALA A 41 13.43 3.62 21.04
N HIS A 42 12.90 2.75 20.17
CA HIS A 42 12.29 1.47 20.51
C HIS A 42 13.20 0.25 20.28
N GLY A 43 14.51 0.47 20.05
CA GLY A 43 15.51 -0.59 19.97
C GLY A 43 15.84 -1.08 18.56
N ALA A 44 15.39 -0.40 17.50
CA ALA A 44 15.83 -0.72 16.14
C ALA A 44 17.29 -0.33 15.92
N SER A 45 18.00 -1.16 15.15
CA SER A 45 19.28 -0.79 14.54
C SER A 45 19.05 -0.06 13.22
N VAL A 46 20.02 0.71 12.75
CA VAL A 46 19.96 1.42 11.45
C VAL A 46 21.05 0.88 10.52
N GLY A 47 20.69 0.65 9.26
CA GLY A 47 21.66 0.56 8.15
C GLY A 47 21.67 1.88 7.39
N GLU A 48 22.82 2.31 6.88
CA GLU A 48 22.96 3.55 6.10
C GLU A 48 22.45 3.36 4.66
N THR A 49 22.45 2.12 4.17
CA THR A 49 22.01 1.73 2.82
C THR A 49 21.16 0.45 2.85
N PRO A 50 20.32 0.19 1.82
CA PRO A 50 19.64 -1.10 1.66
C PRO A 50 20.59 -2.30 1.69
N ALA A 51 21.75 -2.18 1.04
CA ALA A 51 22.81 -3.19 1.03
C ALA A 51 23.25 -3.57 2.46
N GLU A 52 23.46 -2.59 3.34
CA GLU A 52 23.88 -2.86 4.72
C GLU A 52 22.83 -3.60 5.54
N VAL A 53 21.54 -3.30 5.33
CA VAL A 53 20.45 -4.02 5.98
C VAL A 53 20.42 -5.48 5.50
N VAL A 54 20.49 -5.70 4.19
CA VAL A 54 20.49 -7.03 3.59
C VAL A 54 21.72 -7.84 4.01
N LYS A 55 22.88 -7.20 4.17
CA LYS A 55 24.10 -7.86 4.68
C LYS A 55 23.88 -8.44 6.08
N LYS A 56 23.27 -7.65 6.97
CA LYS A 56 23.05 -8.00 8.39
C LYS A 56 21.92 -9.03 8.60
N CYS A 57 20.87 -8.97 7.79
CA CYS A 57 19.66 -9.76 8.02
C CYS A 57 19.52 -10.93 7.04
N ASN A 58 18.89 -12.03 7.48
CA ASN A 58 18.55 -13.16 6.61
C ASN A 58 17.27 -12.90 5.83
N ILE A 59 16.28 -12.26 6.46
CA ILE A 59 15.05 -11.80 5.79
C ILE A 59 14.99 -10.28 5.87
N THR A 60 14.76 -9.63 4.72
CA THR A 60 14.56 -8.18 4.63
C THR A 60 13.19 -7.90 4.01
N ILE A 61 12.37 -7.11 4.71
CA ILE A 61 11.06 -6.66 4.26
C ILE A 61 11.20 -5.25 3.67
N ALA A 62 10.49 -4.95 2.58
CA ALA A 62 10.40 -3.60 2.02
C ALA A 62 8.95 -3.13 1.87
N ILE A 63 8.71 -1.83 2.05
CA ILE A 63 7.41 -1.19 1.85
C ILE A 63 7.60 0.25 1.35
N LEU A 64 7.54 0.38 0.03
CA LEU A 64 7.97 1.56 -0.72
C LEU A 64 6.78 2.20 -1.45
N SER A 65 6.97 3.43 -1.93
CA SER A 65 5.86 4.29 -2.37
C SER A 65 5.21 3.86 -3.69
N ASP A 66 6.01 3.31 -4.61
CA ASP A 66 5.65 3.04 -6.00
C ASP A 66 6.70 2.12 -6.67
N PRO A 67 6.43 1.65 -7.90
CA PRO A 67 7.37 0.82 -8.65
C PRO A 67 8.77 1.40 -8.82
N ALA A 68 8.90 2.72 -9.02
CA ALA A 68 10.21 3.34 -9.23
C ALA A 68 11.04 3.31 -7.93
N ALA A 69 10.41 3.56 -6.78
CA ALA A 69 11.06 3.42 -5.48
C ALA A 69 11.47 1.96 -5.18
N ALA A 70 10.61 0.99 -5.51
CA ALA A 70 10.91 -0.44 -5.36
C ALA A 70 12.12 -0.86 -6.20
N LEU A 71 12.15 -0.47 -7.48
CA LEU A 71 13.28 -0.73 -8.37
C LEU A 71 14.55 -0.02 -7.89
N SER A 72 14.48 1.26 -7.51
CA SER A 72 15.64 2.02 -7.05
C SER A 72 16.31 1.36 -5.83
N VAL A 73 15.53 0.96 -4.82
CA VAL A 73 16.07 0.28 -3.62
C VAL A 73 16.76 -1.05 -3.95
N VAL A 74 16.31 -1.73 -5.00
CA VAL A 74 16.87 -3.01 -5.41
C VAL A 74 18.11 -2.86 -6.31
N PHE A 75 18.02 -2.01 -7.33
CA PHE A 75 18.95 -1.98 -8.47
C PHE A 75 19.98 -0.85 -8.42
N ASP A 76 19.74 0.24 -7.67
CA ASP A 76 20.70 1.33 -7.59
C ASP A 76 21.94 0.91 -6.76
N LYS A 77 23.00 1.70 -6.85
CA LYS A 77 24.22 1.51 -6.05
C LYS A 77 23.88 1.46 -4.56
N ASP A 78 24.53 0.55 -3.84
CA ASP A 78 24.30 0.27 -2.42
C ASP A 78 22.88 -0.25 -2.16
N GLY A 79 22.24 -0.80 -3.20
CA GLY A 79 20.93 -1.42 -3.19
C GLY A 79 20.93 -2.87 -2.71
N VAL A 80 19.74 -3.49 -2.71
CA VAL A 80 19.56 -4.88 -2.26
C VAL A 80 20.47 -5.86 -3.03
N LEU A 81 20.62 -5.67 -4.35
CA LEU A 81 21.39 -6.60 -5.20
C LEU A 81 22.89 -6.66 -4.89
N ASP A 82 23.43 -5.68 -4.17
CA ASP A 82 24.85 -5.64 -3.83
C ASP A 82 25.22 -6.60 -2.69
N GLN A 83 24.23 -7.03 -1.88
CA GLN A 83 24.44 -7.90 -0.71
C GLN A 83 23.47 -9.08 -0.61
N ILE A 84 22.45 -9.16 -1.47
CA ILE A 84 21.59 -10.34 -1.56
C ILE A 84 22.41 -11.54 -2.08
N GLY A 85 22.08 -12.74 -1.59
CA GLY A 85 22.84 -13.94 -1.92
C GLY A 85 22.20 -15.20 -1.35
N SER A 86 22.93 -16.32 -1.46
CA SER A 86 22.49 -17.63 -0.97
C SER A 86 21.99 -17.57 0.48
N GLY A 87 20.79 -18.10 0.71
CA GLY A 87 20.16 -18.17 2.02
C GLY A 87 19.54 -16.85 2.52
N LYS A 88 19.55 -15.77 1.72
CA LYS A 88 18.88 -14.51 2.07
C LYS A 88 17.55 -14.37 1.34
N GLY A 89 16.53 -13.92 2.07
CA GLY A 89 15.20 -13.62 1.58
C GLY A 89 14.91 -12.13 1.51
N TYR A 90 14.27 -11.71 0.42
CA TYR A 90 13.74 -10.36 0.25
C TYR A 90 12.23 -10.43 0.04
N ILE A 91 11.49 -9.73 0.90
CA ILE A 91 10.03 -9.69 0.89
C ILE A 91 9.59 -8.28 0.54
N ASP A 92 9.10 -8.07 -0.69
CA ASP A 92 8.58 -6.77 -1.09
C ASP A 92 7.08 -6.68 -0.86
N MET A 93 6.68 -5.88 0.13
CA MET A 93 5.28 -5.62 0.47
C MET A 93 4.74 -4.35 -0.21
N SER A 94 5.53 -3.71 -1.07
CA SER A 94 5.15 -2.52 -1.84
C SER A 94 4.00 -2.84 -2.79
N THR A 95 3.16 -1.83 -3.07
CA THR A 95 2.15 -1.95 -4.13
C THR A 95 2.74 -1.52 -5.46
N VAL A 96 3.06 -2.50 -6.30
CA VAL A 96 3.68 -2.37 -7.63
C VAL A 96 2.88 -3.14 -8.69
N ASP A 97 3.25 -2.96 -9.95
CA ASP A 97 2.79 -3.81 -11.05
C ASP A 97 3.49 -5.17 -11.10
N PRO A 98 2.88 -6.19 -11.72
CA PRO A 98 3.44 -7.54 -11.79
C PRO A 98 4.81 -7.59 -12.48
N GLU A 99 5.04 -6.75 -13.49
CA GLU A 99 6.30 -6.69 -14.22
C GLU A 99 7.45 -6.25 -13.31
N THR A 100 7.20 -5.26 -12.45
CA THR A 100 8.15 -4.80 -11.44
C THR A 100 8.53 -5.91 -10.47
N SER A 101 7.54 -6.63 -9.92
CA SER A 101 7.80 -7.76 -9.02
C SER A 101 8.59 -8.88 -9.71
N CYS A 102 8.21 -9.26 -10.93
CA CYS A 102 8.92 -10.29 -11.69
C CYS A 102 10.37 -9.89 -11.95
N LYS A 103 10.61 -8.63 -12.36
CA LYS A 103 11.96 -8.11 -12.60
C LYS A 103 12.84 -8.16 -11.34
N ILE A 104 12.29 -7.77 -10.18
CA ILE A 104 13.00 -7.86 -8.89
C ILE A 104 13.28 -9.33 -8.55
N SER A 105 12.29 -10.20 -8.70
CA SER A 105 12.41 -11.64 -8.44
C SER A 105 13.54 -12.27 -9.25
N GLU A 106 13.58 -12.02 -10.56
CA GLU A 106 14.59 -12.56 -11.46
C GLU A 106 15.99 -12.10 -11.06
N ALA A 107 16.16 -10.81 -10.77
CA ALA A 107 17.45 -10.26 -10.39
C ALA A 107 17.97 -10.82 -9.05
N ILE A 108 17.06 -11.02 -8.08
CA ILE A 108 17.40 -11.63 -6.78
C ILE A 108 17.77 -13.11 -6.94
N ALA A 109 17.01 -13.84 -7.75
CA ALA A 109 17.30 -15.25 -8.03
C ALA A 109 18.66 -15.43 -8.73
N LEU A 110 19.04 -14.54 -9.65
CA LEU A 110 20.36 -14.55 -10.31
C LEU A 110 21.53 -14.37 -9.34
N LYS A 111 21.30 -13.75 -8.17
CA LYS A 111 22.28 -13.63 -7.09
C LYS A 111 22.22 -14.80 -6.09
N GLY A 112 21.28 -15.74 -6.27
CA GLY A 112 21.06 -16.89 -5.40
C GLY A 112 20.17 -16.58 -4.17
N GLY A 113 19.52 -15.42 -4.13
CA GLY A 113 18.56 -15.08 -3.06
C GLY A 113 17.15 -15.59 -3.35
N HIS A 114 16.30 -15.51 -2.33
CA HIS A 114 14.88 -15.87 -2.40
C HIS A 114 14.02 -14.61 -2.41
N PHE A 115 12.94 -14.63 -3.21
CA PHE A 115 12.04 -13.50 -3.34
C PHE A 115 10.59 -13.88 -3.07
N LEU A 116 9.89 -12.99 -2.37
CA LEU A 116 8.46 -13.06 -2.14
C LEU A 116 7.88 -11.65 -2.32
N GLU A 117 6.91 -11.49 -3.21
CA GLU A 117 6.05 -10.31 -3.14
C GLU A 117 4.95 -10.57 -2.10
N ALA A 118 4.61 -9.57 -1.29
CA ALA A 118 3.58 -9.70 -0.27
C ALA A 118 2.84 -8.38 -0.02
N PRO A 119 2.25 -7.74 -1.06
CA PRO A 119 1.47 -6.53 -0.87
C PRO A 119 0.32 -6.72 0.11
N VAL A 120 -0.08 -5.64 0.77
CA VAL A 120 -1.06 -5.69 1.86
C VAL A 120 -2.34 -4.93 1.56
N SER A 121 -3.47 -5.45 2.05
CA SER A 121 -4.74 -4.73 2.13
C SER A 121 -5.04 -4.33 3.59
N GLY A 122 -5.55 -3.11 3.75
CA GLY A 122 -5.59 -2.40 5.03
C GLY A 122 -4.70 -1.16 4.99
N SER A 123 -5.17 -0.07 5.60
CA SER A 123 -4.47 1.23 5.62
C SER A 123 -3.71 1.39 6.95
N LYS A 124 -3.45 2.64 7.35
CA LYS A 124 -2.68 3.00 8.55
C LYS A 124 -3.15 2.28 9.82
N GLN A 125 -4.44 2.35 10.15
CA GLN A 125 -4.94 1.74 11.39
C GLN A 125 -4.75 0.21 11.40
N PRO A 126 -5.13 -0.56 10.36
CA PRO A 126 -4.78 -1.98 10.29
C PRO A 126 -3.27 -2.28 10.36
N ALA A 127 -2.41 -1.40 9.85
CA ALA A 127 -0.96 -1.57 9.97
C ALA A 127 -0.50 -1.37 11.42
N GLU A 128 -1.05 -0.38 12.13
CA GLU A 128 -0.75 -0.10 13.54
C GLU A 128 -1.25 -1.22 14.48
N THR A 129 -2.36 -1.87 14.15
CA THR A 129 -2.97 -2.90 15.00
C THR A 129 -2.66 -4.34 14.59
N GLY A 130 -1.81 -4.56 13.58
CA GLY A 130 -1.46 -5.91 13.12
C GLY A 130 -2.64 -6.64 12.47
N GLN A 131 -3.50 -5.90 11.75
CA GLN A 131 -4.74 -6.40 11.15
C GLN A 131 -4.74 -6.35 9.61
N LEU A 132 -3.56 -6.21 9.01
CA LEU A 132 -3.38 -6.27 7.56
C LEU A 132 -3.80 -7.63 6.99
N VAL A 133 -4.22 -7.64 5.73
CA VAL A 133 -4.36 -8.86 4.93
C VAL A 133 -3.20 -8.91 3.97
N ILE A 134 -2.41 -9.97 4.02
CA ILE A 134 -1.16 -10.10 3.26
C ILE A 134 -1.41 -10.98 2.03
N LEU A 135 -1.03 -10.52 0.85
CA LEU A 135 -1.31 -11.14 -0.44
C LEU A 135 -0.01 -11.65 -1.06
N ALA A 136 0.55 -12.71 -0.47
CA ALA A 136 1.89 -13.19 -0.81
C ALA A 136 1.91 -14.08 -2.06
N ALA A 137 2.98 -13.98 -2.86
CA ALA A 137 3.24 -14.84 -4.00
C ALA A 137 4.75 -14.92 -4.30
N GLY A 138 5.24 -16.05 -4.79
CA GLY A 138 6.66 -16.28 -5.06
C GLY A 138 7.21 -17.52 -4.37
N ASP A 139 8.36 -17.39 -3.70
CA ASP A 139 9.04 -18.50 -3.04
C ASP A 139 8.21 -19.03 -1.85
N LYS A 140 7.80 -20.31 -1.93
CA LYS A 140 6.95 -20.94 -0.92
C LYS A 140 7.68 -21.17 0.40
N ALA A 141 8.97 -21.50 0.36
CA ALA A 141 9.77 -21.74 1.56
C ALA A 141 9.99 -20.43 2.32
N LEU A 142 10.32 -19.35 1.60
CA LEU A 142 10.43 -18.01 2.18
C LEU A 142 9.09 -17.53 2.76
N TYR A 143 7.97 -17.83 2.10
CA TYR A 143 6.63 -17.56 2.66
C TYR A 143 6.44 -18.26 4.01
N GLU A 144 6.76 -19.55 4.10
CA GLU A 144 6.62 -20.34 5.33
C GLU A 144 7.53 -19.83 6.45
N GLU A 145 8.78 -19.47 6.12
CA GLU A 145 9.72 -18.85 7.06
C GLU A 145 9.26 -17.47 7.55
N ALA A 146 8.53 -16.72 6.71
CA ALA A 146 8.04 -15.38 7.02
C ALA A 146 6.71 -15.37 7.80
N VAL A 147 6.01 -16.50 7.95
CA VAL A 147 4.72 -16.58 8.66
C VAL A 147 4.76 -15.93 10.05
N PRO A 148 5.78 -16.15 10.91
CA PRO A 148 5.84 -15.49 12.21
C PRO A 148 5.85 -13.96 12.15
N ALA A 149 6.48 -13.38 11.12
CA ALA A 149 6.43 -11.93 10.89
C ALA A 149 5.05 -11.51 10.34
N PHE A 150 4.46 -12.31 9.45
CA PHE A 150 3.13 -12.04 8.90
C PHE A 150 2.03 -12.08 9.95
N ASP A 151 2.08 -12.98 10.94
CA ASP A 151 1.12 -13.07 12.03
C ASP A 151 1.17 -11.86 12.97
N VAL A 152 2.32 -11.18 13.05
CA VAL A 152 2.46 -9.90 13.78
C VAL A 152 1.93 -8.73 12.95
N LEU A 153 2.18 -8.74 11.64
CA LEU A 153 1.83 -7.64 10.75
C LEU A 153 0.36 -7.66 10.32
N GLY A 154 -0.27 -8.83 10.31
CA GLY A 154 -1.58 -9.01 9.74
C GLY A 154 -2.39 -10.12 10.40
N LYS A 155 -3.70 -10.07 10.15
CA LYS A 155 -4.66 -11.06 10.64
C LYS A 155 -4.76 -12.30 9.76
N LYS A 156 -4.31 -12.21 8.51
CA LYS A 156 -4.40 -13.31 7.55
C LYS A 156 -3.41 -13.14 6.39
N PRO A 157 -2.43 -14.04 6.25
CA PRO A 157 -1.67 -14.19 5.02
C PRO A 157 -2.36 -15.15 4.04
N PHE A 158 -2.29 -14.82 2.75
CA PHE A 158 -2.65 -15.68 1.63
C PHE A 158 -1.41 -15.99 0.81
N PHE A 159 -1.27 -17.22 0.34
CA PHE A 159 -0.28 -17.59 -0.66
C PHE A 159 -0.97 -17.81 -2.01
N LEU A 160 -0.66 -16.95 -2.98
CA LEU A 160 -1.38 -16.81 -4.25
C LEU A 160 -0.62 -17.43 -5.43
N GLY A 161 0.40 -18.25 -5.15
CA GLY A 161 1.17 -18.97 -6.16
C GLY A 161 2.39 -18.19 -6.66
N PRO A 162 2.67 -18.18 -7.98
CA PRO A 162 3.88 -17.57 -8.53
C PRO A 162 3.89 -16.04 -8.45
N VAL A 163 5.10 -15.46 -8.52
CA VAL A 163 5.32 -14.00 -8.54
C VAL A 163 4.44 -13.32 -9.60
N GLY A 164 3.92 -12.15 -9.24
CA GLY A 164 2.99 -11.34 -10.02
C GLY A 164 1.54 -11.53 -9.57
N ASN A 165 1.18 -12.68 -8.97
CA ASN A 165 -0.20 -12.93 -8.53
C ASN A 165 -0.61 -12.06 -7.33
N GLY A 166 0.31 -11.79 -6.40
CA GLY A 166 0.10 -10.88 -5.28
C GLY A 166 -0.10 -9.44 -5.77
N ALA A 167 0.75 -8.98 -6.69
CA ALA A 167 0.62 -7.67 -7.32
C ALA A 167 -0.73 -7.52 -8.05
N LYS A 168 -1.11 -8.48 -8.91
CA LYS A 168 -2.40 -8.48 -9.63
C LYS A 168 -3.58 -8.40 -8.67
N MET A 169 -3.60 -9.26 -7.65
CA MET A 169 -4.69 -9.27 -6.65
C MET A 169 -4.79 -7.92 -5.93
N LYS A 170 -3.67 -7.34 -5.52
CA LYS A 170 -3.63 -6.03 -4.87
C LYS A 170 -4.17 -4.92 -5.77
N LEU A 171 -3.79 -4.90 -7.06
CA LEU A 171 -4.26 -3.91 -8.02
C LEU A 171 -5.76 -4.02 -8.26
N VAL A 172 -6.31 -5.23 -8.37
CA VAL A 172 -7.76 -5.46 -8.49
C VAL A 172 -8.49 -4.91 -7.26
N ILE A 173 -8.01 -5.20 -6.05
CA ILE A 173 -8.60 -4.69 -4.80
C ILE A 173 -8.59 -3.15 -4.77
N ASN A 174 -7.44 -2.53 -5.07
CA ASN A 174 -7.32 -1.07 -5.02
C ASN A 174 -8.05 -0.37 -6.17
N MET A 175 -8.27 -1.03 -7.30
CA MET A 175 -9.13 -0.56 -8.38
C MET A 175 -10.60 -0.49 -7.93
N ILE A 176 -11.10 -1.56 -7.29
CA ILE A 176 -12.45 -1.60 -6.73
C ILE A 176 -12.59 -0.49 -5.68
N MET A 177 -11.63 -0.39 -4.75
CA MET A 177 -11.65 0.62 -3.69
C MET A 177 -11.68 2.05 -4.25
N GLY A 178 -10.84 2.37 -5.22
CA GLY A 178 -10.80 3.69 -5.84
C GLY A 178 -12.08 4.04 -6.59
N SER A 179 -12.67 3.05 -7.29
CA SER A 179 -13.94 3.22 -8.01
C SER A 179 -15.11 3.44 -7.03
N VAL A 180 -15.17 2.66 -5.95
CA VAL A 180 -16.20 2.78 -4.92
C VAL A 180 -16.09 4.13 -4.18
N MET A 181 -14.88 4.63 -3.92
CA MET A 181 -14.70 5.96 -3.30
C MET A 181 -15.26 7.09 -4.19
N ASN A 182 -15.12 6.98 -5.51
CA ASN A 182 -15.70 7.96 -6.43
C ASN A 182 -17.24 7.89 -6.43
N ALA A 183 -17.82 6.69 -6.56
CA ALA A 183 -19.27 6.51 -6.49
C ALA A 183 -19.84 7.01 -5.15
N PHE A 184 -19.13 6.77 -4.04
CA PHE A 184 -19.51 7.25 -2.73
C PHE A 184 -19.46 8.78 -2.64
N SER A 185 -18.42 9.39 -3.21
CA SER A 185 -18.26 10.84 -3.28
C SER A 185 -19.39 11.50 -4.08
N GLU A 186 -19.74 10.94 -5.25
CA GLU A 186 -20.85 11.39 -6.08
C GLU A 186 -22.19 11.29 -5.34
N GLY A 187 -22.44 10.16 -4.66
CA GLY A 187 -23.66 9.95 -3.88
C GLY A 187 -23.81 10.96 -2.72
N LEU A 188 -22.72 11.25 -2.00
CA LEU A 188 -22.73 12.23 -0.91
C LEU A 188 -23.07 13.64 -1.42
N ILE A 189 -22.44 14.09 -2.50
CA ILE A 189 -22.75 15.39 -3.11
C ILE A 189 -24.15 15.42 -3.68
N LEU A 190 -24.59 14.35 -4.36
CA LEU A 190 -25.94 14.32 -4.92
C LEU A 190 -27.00 14.42 -3.83
N ALA A 191 -26.83 13.74 -2.69
CA ALA A 191 -27.75 13.82 -1.56
C ALA A 191 -27.80 15.25 -1.00
N GLU A 192 -26.65 15.88 -0.77
CA GLU A 192 -26.56 17.27 -0.31
C GLU A 192 -27.26 18.22 -1.29
N ARG A 193 -26.97 18.10 -2.59
CA ARG A 193 -27.58 18.94 -3.65
C ARG A 193 -29.07 18.68 -3.84
N SER A 194 -29.54 17.49 -3.50
CA SER A 194 -30.96 17.13 -3.44
C SER A 194 -31.63 17.56 -2.14
N ARG A 195 -30.96 18.36 -1.30
CA ARG A 195 -31.45 18.87 0.00
C ARG A 195 -31.75 17.76 1.02
N LEU A 196 -31.08 16.62 0.89
CA LEU A 196 -31.07 15.58 1.91
C LEU A 196 -29.95 15.86 2.91
N ASN A 197 -30.11 15.38 4.15
CA ASN A 197 -29.04 15.42 5.14
C ASN A 197 -27.99 14.33 4.82
N PRO A 198 -26.72 14.68 4.52
CA PRO A 198 -25.68 13.70 4.22
C PRO A 198 -25.38 12.75 5.38
N HIS A 199 -25.60 13.17 6.63
CA HIS A 199 -25.47 12.29 7.79
C HIS A 199 -26.53 11.18 7.79
N SER A 200 -27.77 11.51 7.43
CA SER A 200 -28.84 10.51 7.28
C SER A 200 -28.53 9.54 6.13
N LEU A 201 -27.90 10.01 5.03
CA LEU A 201 -27.41 9.10 3.99
C LEU A 201 -26.40 8.10 4.57
N LEU A 202 -25.42 8.56 5.36
CA LEU A 202 -24.41 7.66 5.96
C LEU A 202 -25.06 6.60 6.87
N GLU A 203 -26.05 6.99 7.68
CA GLU A 203 -26.81 6.04 8.52
C GLU A 203 -27.57 5.01 7.68
N VAL A 204 -28.26 5.45 6.63
CA VAL A 204 -28.98 4.55 5.72
C VAL A 204 -28.04 3.57 5.01
N LEU A 205 -26.89 4.05 4.54
CA LEU A 205 -25.87 3.21 3.89
C LEU A 205 -25.31 2.16 4.86
N ASP A 206 -25.15 2.50 6.14
CA ASP A 206 -24.55 1.60 7.13
C ASP A 206 -25.48 0.46 7.58
N LEU A 207 -26.79 0.65 7.42
CA LEU A 207 -27.80 -0.38 7.70
C LEU A 207 -28.12 -1.25 6.48
N GLY A 208 -27.68 -0.83 5.28
CA GLY A 208 -28.01 -1.47 4.01
C GLY A 208 -27.03 -2.55 3.54
N GLY A 209 -27.32 -3.16 2.40
CA GLY A 209 -26.52 -4.25 1.80
C GLY A 209 -25.14 -3.83 1.28
N ILE A 210 -24.82 -2.53 1.25
CA ILE A 210 -23.52 -2.00 0.82
C ILE A 210 -22.69 -1.44 1.99
N ALA A 211 -23.16 -1.64 3.22
CA ALA A 211 -22.47 -1.23 4.44
C ALA A 211 -21.05 -1.80 4.49
N ASN A 212 -20.06 -0.94 4.69
CA ASN A 212 -18.66 -1.36 4.74
C ASN A 212 -17.81 -0.42 5.62
N PRO A 213 -16.67 -0.89 6.16
CA PRO A 213 -15.82 -0.09 7.05
C PRO A 213 -15.24 1.17 6.40
N MET A 214 -15.06 1.20 5.07
CA MET A 214 -14.53 2.38 4.38
C MET A 214 -15.56 3.52 4.42
N PHE A 215 -16.84 3.26 4.18
CA PHE A 215 -17.88 4.28 4.28
C PHE A 215 -18.02 4.81 5.71
N ARG A 216 -18.06 3.92 6.71
CA ARG A 216 -18.11 4.31 8.13
C ARG A 216 -16.93 5.18 8.54
N GLY A 217 -15.73 4.82 8.09
CA GLY A 217 -14.50 5.52 8.48
C GLY A 217 -14.25 6.81 7.70
N LYS A 218 -14.61 6.87 6.42
CA LYS A 218 -14.28 8.01 5.54
C LYS A 218 -15.41 9.03 5.43
N GLY A 219 -16.67 8.59 5.43
CA GLY A 219 -17.84 9.46 5.25
C GLY A 219 -17.88 10.63 6.23
N PRO A 220 -17.82 10.40 7.56
CA PRO A 220 -17.85 11.48 8.54
C PRO A 220 -16.70 12.49 8.40
N GLU A 221 -15.52 12.04 7.98
CA GLU A 221 -14.36 12.91 7.80
C GLU A 221 -14.43 13.71 6.49
N MET A 222 -14.98 13.11 5.42
CA MET A 222 -15.28 13.82 4.17
C MET A 222 -16.30 14.94 4.38
N LEU A 223 -17.33 14.72 5.21
CA LEU A 223 -18.32 15.76 5.54
C LEU A 223 -17.75 16.91 6.38
N LYS A 224 -16.58 16.74 6.99
CA LYS A 224 -15.86 17.76 7.77
C LYS A 224 -14.67 18.35 7.03
N ASP A 225 -14.48 18.01 5.76
CA ASP A 225 -13.30 18.38 4.96
C ASP A 225 -11.96 17.96 5.59
N ASN A 226 -11.97 16.88 6.38
CA ASN A 226 -10.76 16.33 6.99
C ASN A 226 -10.22 15.16 6.17
N TYR A 227 -9.05 15.37 5.57
CA TYR A 227 -8.37 14.40 4.71
C TYR A 227 -7.00 14.03 5.23
N SER A 228 -6.85 13.92 6.55
CA SER A 228 -5.62 13.43 7.18
C SER A 228 -5.18 12.09 6.57
N PRO A 229 -3.94 11.98 6.02
CA PRO A 229 -3.58 10.88 5.14
C PRO A 229 -3.43 9.56 5.90
N ALA A 230 -4.33 8.62 5.61
CA ALA A 230 -4.15 7.20 5.93
C ALA A 230 -3.66 6.43 4.69
N PHE A 231 -4.23 6.76 3.53
CA PHE A 231 -3.74 6.31 2.23
C PHE A 231 -3.69 7.49 1.25
N PRO A 232 -2.49 8.00 0.89
CA PRO A 232 -2.37 9.20 0.07
C PRO A 232 -3.03 9.07 -1.30
N LEU A 233 -3.75 10.11 -1.71
CA LEU A 233 -4.49 10.18 -2.97
C LEU A 233 -3.59 9.89 -4.18
N LYS A 234 -2.36 10.40 -4.18
CA LYS A 234 -1.38 10.14 -5.23
C LYS A 234 -1.06 8.65 -5.40
N HIS A 235 -1.09 7.87 -4.31
CA HIS A 235 -0.83 6.44 -4.35
C HIS A 235 -2.06 5.66 -4.83
N GLN A 236 -3.27 6.04 -4.41
CA GLN A 236 -4.50 5.50 -4.99
C GLN A 236 -4.57 5.76 -6.50
N GLN A 237 -4.23 6.98 -6.95
CA GLN A 237 -4.21 7.29 -8.39
C GLN A 237 -3.17 6.45 -9.14
N LYS A 238 -1.98 6.25 -8.56
CA LYS A 238 -0.97 5.32 -9.09
C LYS A 238 -1.55 3.92 -9.23
N ASP A 239 -2.25 3.41 -8.23
CA ASP A 239 -2.84 2.06 -8.28
C ASP A 239 -3.94 1.93 -9.34
N MET A 240 -4.78 2.97 -9.50
CA MET A 240 -5.78 2.99 -10.59
C MET A 240 -5.10 2.91 -11.96
N ARG A 241 -3.99 3.64 -12.17
CA ARG A 241 -3.22 3.60 -13.41
C ARG A 241 -2.64 2.20 -13.66
N LEU A 242 -2.05 1.58 -12.66
CA LEU A 242 -1.47 0.23 -12.78
C LEU A 242 -2.56 -0.81 -13.06
N ALA A 243 -3.71 -0.72 -12.41
CA ALA A 243 -4.84 -1.61 -12.65
C ALA A 243 -5.39 -1.45 -14.08
N LEU A 244 -5.50 -0.23 -14.60
CA LEU A 244 -5.92 0.01 -15.99
C LEU A 244 -4.93 -0.56 -17.00
N ALA A 245 -3.63 -0.44 -16.74
CA ALA A 245 -2.60 -1.07 -17.57
C ALA A 245 -2.72 -2.61 -17.55
N LEU A 246 -2.98 -3.21 -16.39
CA LEU A 246 -3.26 -4.65 -16.29
C LEU A 246 -4.53 -5.04 -17.07
N GLY A 247 -5.57 -4.19 -17.06
CA GLY A 247 -6.77 -4.40 -17.88
C GLY A 247 -6.49 -4.39 -19.38
N ASP A 248 -5.67 -3.45 -19.85
CA ASP A 248 -5.22 -3.35 -21.24
C ASP A 248 -4.51 -4.65 -21.68
N GLN A 249 -3.52 -5.09 -20.91
CA GLN A 249 -2.77 -6.34 -21.17
C GLN A 249 -3.67 -7.58 -21.29
N ASN A 250 -4.81 -7.59 -20.61
CA ASN A 250 -5.77 -8.71 -20.60
C ASN A 250 -7.03 -8.44 -21.43
N ALA A 251 -7.04 -7.36 -22.23
CA ALA A 251 -8.18 -6.94 -23.04
C ALA A 251 -9.51 -6.80 -22.25
N VAL A 252 -9.45 -6.33 -21.00
CA VAL A 252 -10.62 -6.11 -20.14
C VAL A 252 -11.04 -4.64 -20.19
N SER A 253 -12.24 -4.37 -20.71
CA SER A 253 -12.83 -3.03 -20.69
C SER A 253 -13.31 -2.65 -19.28
N MET A 254 -12.78 -1.56 -18.72
CA MET A 254 -13.05 -1.12 -17.35
C MET A 254 -13.47 0.36 -17.29
N PRO A 255 -14.62 0.74 -17.88
CA PRO A 255 -15.01 2.14 -18.03
C PRO A 255 -15.16 2.89 -16.70
N VAL A 256 -15.68 2.24 -15.66
CA VAL A 256 -15.83 2.84 -14.33
C VAL A 256 -14.47 3.18 -13.71
N ALA A 257 -13.52 2.24 -13.76
CA ALA A 257 -12.18 2.45 -13.24
C ALA A 257 -11.43 3.55 -14.02
N ALA A 258 -11.65 3.63 -15.34
CA ALA A 258 -11.08 4.66 -16.19
C ALA A 258 -11.59 6.06 -15.79
N ALA A 259 -12.89 6.23 -15.62
CA ALA A 259 -13.49 7.48 -15.16
C ALA A 259 -12.99 7.88 -13.76
N ALA A 260 -12.98 6.95 -12.81
CA ALA A 260 -12.46 7.17 -11.45
C ALA A 260 -10.98 7.59 -11.45
N ASN A 261 -10.16 7.01 -12.34
CA ASN A 261 -8.76 7.42 -12.49
C ASN A 261 -8.61 8.89 -12.92
N GLU A 262 -9.45 9.37 -13.84
CA GLU A 262 -9.44 10.77 -14.26
C GLU A 262 -9.88 11.72 -13.13
N ALA A 263 -10.86 11.32 -12.32
CA ALA A 263 -11.24 12.08 -11.14
C ALA A 263 -10.08 12.18 -10.12
N PHE A 264 -9.34 11.09 -9.88
CA PHE A 264 -8.14 11.16 -9.05
C PHE A 264 -7.04 12.04 -9.66
N LYS A 265 -6.85 12.05 -10.98
CA LYS A 265 -5.93 12.99 -11.65
C LYS A 265 -6.39 14.43 -11.45
N LYS A 266 -7.70 14.71 -11.56
CA LYS A 266 -8.26 16.03 -11.27
C LYS A 266 -7.98 16.45 -9.83
N ALA A 267 -8.19 15.58 -8.86
CA ALA A 267 -7.87 15.86 -7.45
C ALA A 267 -6.38 16.18 -7.25
N ARG A 268 -5.49 15.45 -7.93
CA ARG A 268 -4.04 15.76 -7.92
C ARG A 268 -3.75 17.14 -8.50
N SER A 269 -4.41 17.54 -9.59
CA SER A 269 -4.24 18.88 -10.17
C SER A 269 -4.68 20.02 -9.24
N MET A 270 -5.52 19.69 -8.25
CA MET A 270 -5.98 20.61 -7.20
C MET A 270 -5.04 20.65 -5.97
N GLY A 271 -3.87 19.99 -6.04
CA GLY A 271 -2.90 19.95 -4.95
C GLY A 271 -3.23 18.93 -3.85
N LEU A 272 -4.25 18.07 -4.04
CA LEU A 272 -4.74 17.14 -3.00
C LEU A 272 -3.96 15.82 -2.94
N GLY A 273 -2.83 15.71 -3.64
CA GLY A 273 -2.12 14.43 -3.82
C GLY A 273 -1.58 13.81 -2.52
N ASP A 274 -1.20 14.64 -1.54
CA ASP A 274 -0.65 14.20 -0.25
C ASP A 274 -1.70 14.04 0.85
N LEU A 275 -2.94 14.44 0.57
CA LEU A 275 -4.08 14.16 1.43
C LEU A 275 -4.54 12.72 1.25
N ASP A 276 -5.45 12.26 2.12
CA ASP A 276 -6.09 10.96 1.96
C ASP A 276 -6.85 10.85 0.63
N PHE A 277 -6.92 9.64 0.08
CA PHE A 277 -7.62 9.38 -1.19
C PHE A 277 -9.12 9.74 -1.15
N SER A 278 -9.74 9.84 0.03
CA SER A 278 -11.10 10.37 0.16
C SER A 278 -11.24 11.84 -0.27
N ALA A 279 -10.14 12.59 -0.38
CA ALA A 279 -10.13 13.96 -0.89
C ALA A 279 -10.54 14.07 -2.38
N VAL A 280 -10.70 12.95 -3.09
CA VAL A 280 -11.32 12.96 -4.44
C VAL A 280 -12.74 13.54 -4.40
N PHE A 281 -13.40 13.51 -3.24
CA PHE A 281 -14.67 14.18 -2.96
C PHE A 281 -14.69 15.66 -3.38
N GLU A 282 -13.58 16.37 -3.20
CA GLU A 282 -13.46 17.78 -3.56
C GLU A 282 -13.60 18.04 -5.07
N THR A 283 -13.30 17.04 -5.91
CA THR A 283 -13.45 17.18 -7.36
C THR A 283 -14.91 17.27 -7.78
N VAL A 284 -15.81 16.61 -7.04
CA VAL A 284 -17.25 16.62 -7.28
C VAL A 284 -17.88 17.90 -6.71
N LYS A 285 -17.40 18.37 -5.55
CA LYS A 285 -17.83 19.64 -4.93
C LYS A 285 -17.67 20.85 -5.83
N LEU A 286 -16.56 20.91 -6.58
CA LEU A 286 -16.20 22.05 -7.43
C LEU A 286 -17.04 22.22 -8.70
N LEU A 287 -17.93 21.27 -9.03
CA LEU A 287 -18.93 21.46 -10.09
C LEU A 287 -20.02 22.45 -9.63
N LYS A 288 -19.62 23.67 -9.27
CA LYS A 288 -20.51 24.83 -9.20
C LYS A 288 -20.63 25.39 -10.61
N HIS A 289 -21.84 25.37 -11.17
CA HIS A 289 -22.19 26.36 -12.17
C HIS A 289 -22.08 27.74 -11.53
N SER A 290 -21.33 28.61 -12.19
CA SER A 290 -21.49 30.05 -12.07
C SER A 290 -22.96 30.36 -12.37
N SER A 291 -23.73 30.60 -11.32
CA SER A 291 -25.03 31.27 -11.35
C SER A 291 -24.80 32.72 -10.97
#